data_AF-A0A3A5LB13-F1
#
_entry.id   AF-A0A3A5LB13-F1
#
_cell.length_a   1.000
_cell.length_b   1.000
_cell.length_c   1.000
_cell.angle_alpha   90.00
_cell.angle_beta   90.00
_cell.angle_gamma   90.00
#
_symmetry.space_group_name_H-M   'P 1'
#
loop_
_entity.id
_entity.type
_entity.pdbx_description
1 polymer ?
#
loop_
_entity_poly.entity_id
_entity_poly.type
_entity_poly.pdbx_seq_one_letter_code
_entity_poly.pdbx_strand_id
1 'polypeptide(L)'
;IESICKRDPLAGKTVTGGIITINDSAWQISFTINRQQQFKDQPKNEISTWIYALYSDVNGDYIKKPITECSGNEICQEWLYHLGVPTDKIEDLAKHASKTIPVYMPYITSYFMTHAIGDRPLVVPHQSQNLAFIGNFAETERDTVFTTEYSVRTAMEAVYQLLNIDRGIPEVINST
;
A
#
# COMPACT_ATOMS: atom_id res chain seq x y z
N ILE A 1 8.54 -14.63 -12.73
CA ILE A 1 8.81 -13.84 -11.50
C ILE A 1 10.29 -13.85 -11.16
N GLU A 2 10.89 -15.01 -10.81
CA GLU A 2 12.33 -15.12 -10.51
C GLU A 2 13.22 -14.56 -11.63
N SER A 3 12.87 -14.85 -12.89
CA SER A 3 13.54 -14.30 -14.08
C SER A 3 13.58 -12.76 -14.13
N ILE A 4 12.65 -12.08 -13.44
CA ILE A 4 12.55 -10.62 -13.40
C ILE A 4 13.33 -10.08 -12.19
N CYS A 5 13.02 -10.55 -10.97
CA CYS A 5 13.63 -10.04 -9.73
C CYS A 5 15.01 -10.64 -9.39
N LYS A 6 15.45 -11.66 -10.15
CA LYS A 6 16.75 -12.36 -10.04
C LYS A 6 16.98 -13.06 -8.69
N ARG A 7 15.90 -13.39 -7.97
CA ARG A 7 15.92 -14.02 -6.65
C ARG A 7 14.81 -15.05 -6.56
N ASP A 8 15.11 -16.19 -5.95
CA ASP A 8 14.13 -17.23 -5.65
C ASP A 8 13.02 -16.67 -4.73
N PRO A 9 11.76 -16.63 -5.20
CA PRO A 9 10.62 -16.14 -4.41
C PRO A 9 10.32 -16.96 -3.15
N LEU A 10 10.80 -18.20 -3.05
CA LEU A 10 10.56 -19.13 -1.95
C LEU A 10 11.74 -19.23 -0.96
N ALA A 11 12.84 -18.50 -1.19
CA ALA A 11 14.06 -18.59 -0.37
C ALA A 11 13.96 -17.97 1.05
N GLY A 12 12.81 -17.42 1.44
CA GLY A 12 12.64 -16.78 2.76
C GLY A 12 13.35 -15.43 2.93
N LYS A 13 13.85 -14.84 1.85
CA LYS A 13 14.61 -13.57 1.85
C LYS A 13 13.94 -12.54 0.94
N THR A 14 14.59 -11.39 0.76
CA THR A 14 14.10 -10.33 -0.11
C THR A 14 13.86 -10.87 -1.53
N VAL A 15 12.65 -10.67 -2.07
CA VAL A 15 12.31 -11.10 -3.45
C VAL A 15 12.39 -9.90 -4.39
N THR A 16 11.37 -9.05 -4.41
CA THR A 16 11.35 -7.84 -5.28
C THR A 16 12.11 -6.66 -4.67
N GLY A 17 12.14 -6.54 -3.34
CA GLY A 17 12.82 -5.45 -2.64
C GLY A 17 12.07 -4.11 -2.66
N GLY A 18 10.77 -4.16 -2.91
CA GLY A 18 9.93 -2.98 -3.17
C GLY A 18 9.03 -3.27 -4.36
N ILE A 19 8.21 -2.30 -4.73
CA ILE A 19 7.35 -2.44 -5.89
C ILE A 19 8.17 -2.48 -7.19
N ILE A 20 7.75 -3.33 -8.12
CA ILE A 20 8.12 -3.26 -9.54
C ILE A 20 6.97 -2.59 -10.26
N THR A 21 7.24 -1.47 -10.91
CA THR A 21 6.27 -0.71 -11.69
C THR A 21 6.34 -1.11 -13.15
N ILE A 22 5.19 -1.42 -13.73
CA ILE A 22 5.05 -1.68 -15.17
C ILE A 22 4.75 -0.34 -15.83
N ASN A 23 5.80 0.33 -16.28
CA ASN A 23 5.76 1.72 -16.72
C ASN A 23 4.76 1.98 -17.87
N ASP A 24 4.61 1.02 -18.77
CA ASP A 24 3.76 1.08 -19.96
C ASP A 24 2.37 0.45 -19.78
N SER A 25 2.02 -0.01 -18.56
CA SER A 25 0.68 -0.53 -18.29
C SER A 25 -0.36 0.58 -18.24
N ALA A 26 -1.52 0.35 -18.89
CA ALA A 26 -2.63 1.30 -18.93
C ALA A 26 -3.15 1.64 -17.52
N TRP A 27 -3.23 0.63 -16.63
CA TRP A 27 -3.64 0.81 -15.24
C TRP A 27 -2.56 1.46 -14.33
N GLN A 28 -1.35 1.69 -14.85
CA GLN A 28 -0.17 2.05 -14.03
C GLN A 28 0.01 1.07 -12.86
N ILE A 29 0.13 -0.22 -13.22
CA ILE A 29 0.24 -1.34 -12.30
C ILE A 29 1.62 -1.33 -11.64
N SER A 30 1.62 -1.57 -10.34
CA SER A 30 2.82 -1.97 -9.63
C SER A 30 2.53 -3.15 -8.72
N PHE A 31 3.53 -4.01 -8.53
CA PHE A 31 3.40 -5.19 -7.68
C PHE A 31 4.64 -5.41 -6.83
N THR A 32 4.48 -6.05 -5.67
CA THR A 32 5.58 -6.44 -4.80
C THR A 32 5.40 -7.85 -4.28
N ILE A 33 6.55 -8.51 -4.10
CA ILE A 33 6.67 -9.75 -3.35
C ILE A 33 7.70 -9.47 -2.26
N ASN A 34 7.23 -9.42 -1.01
CA ASN A 34 8.06 -9.31 0.18
C ASN A 34 8.72 -10.65 0.51
N ARG A 35 9.40 -10.76 1.65
CA ARG A 35 9.93 -12.04 2.14
C ARG A 35 8.78 -13.04 2.31
N GLN A 36 8.94 -14.26 1.82
CA GLN A 36 7.89 -15.28 1.88
C GLN A 36 8.17 -16.34 2.94
N GLN A 37 7.17 -16.86 3.63
CA GLN A 37 5.77 -16.43 3.59
C GLN A 37 5.55 -15.16 4.41
N GLN A 38 4.65 -14.29 3.95
CA GLN A 38 4.29 -13.07 4.68
C GLN A 38 3.32 -13.35 5.84
N PHE A 39 2.55 -14.44 5.74
CA PHE A 39 1.64 -14.92 6.79
C PHE A 39 2.23 -16.16 7.45
N LYS A 40 2.24 -16.19 8.80
CA LYS A 40 2.96 -17.20 9.57
C LYS A 40 2.50 -18.65 9.30
N ASP A 41 1.21 -18.84 9.07
CA ASP A 41 0.60 -20.16 8.86
C ASP A 41 0.41 -20.51 7.37
N GLN A 42 0.95 -19.69 6.45
CA GLN A 42 0.87 -19.97 5.02
C GLN A 42 1.79 -21.14 4.63
N PRO A 43 1.37 -22.03 3.72
CA PRO A 43 2.21 -23.12 3.22
C PRO A 43 3.54 -22.65 2.63
N LYS A 44 4.62 -23.40 2.90
CA LYS A 44 6.00 -23.04 2.54
C LYS A 44 6.28 -22.98 1.03
N ASN A 45 5.41 -23.59 0.23
CA ASN A 45 5.49 -23.62 -1.23
C ASN A 45 4.61 -22.56 -1.91
N GLU A 46 3.97 -21.68 -1.15
CA GLU A 46 3.15 -20.58 -1.67
C GLU A 46 3.87 -19.23 -1.57
N ILE A 47 3.53 -18.34 -2.49
CA ILE A 47 3.89 -16.92 -2.45
C ILE A 47 2.63 -16.06 -2.54
N SER A 48 2.64 -14.90 -1.90
CA SER A 48 1.59 -13.89 -2.04
C SER A 48 2.16 -12.62 -2.66
N THR A 49 1.73 -12.31 -3.88
CA THR A 49 2.03 -11.05 -4.57
C THR A 49 0.97 -10.01 -4.21
N TRP A 50 1.40 -8.81 -3.83
CA TRP A 50 0.51 -7.66 -3.72
C TRP A 50 0.57 -6.84 -5.01
N ILE A 51 -0.59 -6.47 -5.56
CA ILE A 51 -0.73 -5.75 -6.83
C ILE A 51 -1.67 -4.57 -6.58
N TYR A 52 -1.35 -3.40 -7.14
CA TYR A 52 -2.25 -2.26 -7.20
C TYR A 52 -2.15 -1.53 -8.55
N ALA A 53 -3.16 -0.73 -8.85
CA ALA A 53 -3.23 0.15 -10.01
C ALA A 53 -3.44 1.59 -9.55
N LEU A 54 -2.75 2.55 -10.16
CA LEU A 54 -2.96 3.97 -9.89
C LEU A 54 -4.18 4.52 -10.66
N TYR A 55 -4.47 3.98 -11.84
CA TYR A 55 -5.62 4.39 -12.65
C TYR A 55 -6.70 3.32 -12.60
N SER A 56 -7.93 3.73 -12.29
CA SER A 56 -9.04 2.81 -11.95
C SER A 56 -10.24 2.89 -12.92
N ASP A 57 -10.20 3.81 -13.87
CA ASP A 57 -11.24 4.16 -14.83
C ASP A 57 -10.82 3.95 -16.30
N VAL A 58 -9.69 3.27 -16.53
CA VAL A 58 -9.14 3.01 -17.86
C VAL A 58 -9.06 1.52 -18.16
N ASN A 59 -9.30 1.12 -19.41
CA ASN A 59 -9.19 -0.28 -19.83
C ASN A 59 -7.74 -0.80 -19.75
N GLY A 60 -7.57 -2.07 -19.40
CA GLY A 60 -6.27 -2.74 -19.40
C GLY A 60 -5.74 -3.09 -20.80
N ASP A 61 -4.47 -3.52 -20.84
CA ASP A 61 -3.74 -3.86 -22.05
C ASP A 61 -4.05 -5.27 -22.54
N TYR A 62 -4.42 -6.20 -21.65
CA TYR A 62 -4.89 -7.54 -22.00
C TYR A 62 -6.38 -7.69 -21.66
N ILE A 63 -6.78 -7.40 -20.42
CA ILE A 63 -8.18 -7.35 -20.00
C ILE A 63 -8.78 -5.98 -20.34
N LYS A 64 -9.72 -5.96 -21.29
CA LYS A 64 -10.33 -4.72 -21.84
C LYS A 64 -11.44 -4.14 -20.97
N LYS A 65 -11.16 -4.01 -19.68
CA LYS A 65 -12.03 -3.39 -18.67
C LYS A 65 -11.22 -2.53 -17.70
N PRO A 66 -11.84 -1.56 -17.01
CA PRO A 66 -11.24 -0.95 -15.83
C PRO A 66 -11.01 -1.98 -14.72
N ILE A 67 -9.97 -1.80 -13.91
CA ILE A 67 -9.65 -2.72 -12.81
C ILE A 67 -10.82 -2.89 -11.81
N THR A 68 -11.67 -1.88 -11.70
CA THR A 68 -12.85 -1.87 -10.82
C THR A 68 -13.96 -2.80 -11.28
N GLU A 69 -13.95 -3.21 -12.55
CA GLU A 69 -14.86 -4.19 -13.15
C GLU A 69 -14.24 -5.60 -13.25
N CYS A 70 -13.01 -5.77 -12.76
CA CYS A 70 -12.28 -7.03 -12.84
C CYS A 70 -12.54 -7.91 -11.61
N SER A 71 -12.79 -9.19 -11.88
CA SER A 71 -12.62 -10.25 -10.90
C SER A 71 -11.14 -10.44 -10.53
N GLY A 72 -10.86 -11.14 -9.44
CA GLY A 72 -9.47 -11.41 -9.02
C GLY A 72 -8.65 -12.13 -10.09
N ASN A 73 -9.22 -13.11 -10.79
CA ASN A 73 -8.50 -13.81 -11.86
C ASN A 73 -8.22 -12.87 -13.05
N GLU A 74 -9.12 -11.94 -13.40
CA GLU A 74 -8.87 -10.98 -14.48
C GLU A 74 -7.73 -10.01 -14.13
N ILE A 75 -7.66 -9.52 -12.89
CA ILE A 75 -6.51 -8.72 -12.43
C ILE A 75 -5.20 -9.52 -12.55
N CYS A 76 -5.24 -10.80 -12.18
CA CYS A 76 -4.10 -11.70 -12.31
C CYS A 76 -3.70 -11.90 -13.78
N GLN A 77 -4.67 -12.06 -14.68
CA GLN A 77 -4.40 -12.20 -16.12
C GLN A 77 -3.68 -10.97 -16.69
N GLU A 78 -4.15 -9.77 -16.38
CA GLU A 78 -3.51 -8.51 -16.79
C GLU A 78 -2.06 -8.44 -16.29
N TRP A 79 -1.84 -8.77 -15.01
CA TRP A 79 -0.50 -8.78 -14.44
C TRP A 79 0.41 -9.83 -15.10
N LEU A 80 -0.07 -11.06 -15.33
CA LEU A 80 0.70 -12.13 -15.99
C LEU A 80 1.07 -11.75 -17.43
N TYR A 81 0.19 -11.05 -18.15
CA TYR A 81 0.48 -10.50 -19.47
C TYR A 81 1.69 -9.58 -19.42
N HIS A 82 1.71 -8.63 -18.49
CA HIS A 82 2.83 -7.70 -18.30
C HIS A 82 4.13 -8.37 -17.79
N LEU A 83 4.03 -9.55 -17.17
CA LEU A 83 5.21 -10.37 -16.85
C LEU A 83 5.79 -11.12 -18.06
N GLY A 84 5.16 -11.03 -19.24
CA GLY A 84 5.58 -11.73 -20.45
C GLY A 84 5.21 -13.21 -20.46
N VAL A 85 4.19 -13.63 -19.70
CA VAL A 85 3.68 -15.00 -19.75
C VAL A 85 3.05 -15.26 -21.13
N PRO A 86 3.31 -16.42 -21.76
CA PRO A 86 2.66 -16.77 -23.03
C PRO A 86 1.13 -16.68 -22.93
N THR A 87 0.50 -15.95 -23.86
CA THR A 87 -0.92 -15.59 -23.79
C THR A 87 -1.84 -16.80 -23.78
N ASP A 88 -1.43 -17.92 -24.39
CA ASP A 88 -2.13 -19.20 -24.39
C ASP A 88 -2.20 -19.86 -23.00
N LYS A 89 -1.43 -19.39 -22.01
CA LYS A 89 -1.38 -19.93 -20.65
C LYS A 89 -1.97 -19.01 -19.59
N ILE A 90 -2.17 -17.74 -19.92
CA ILE A 90 -2.54 -16.70 -18.94
C ILE A 90 -3.84 -17.02 -18.22
N GLU A 91 -4.88 -17.40 -18.97
CA GLU A 91 -6.20 -17.66 -18.40
C GLU A 91 -6.17 -18.86 -17.44
N ASP A 92 -5.53 -19.95 -17.83
CA ASP A 92 -5.42 -21.17 -17.01
C ASP A 92 -4.64 -20.92 -15.71
N LEU A 93 -3.48 -20.26 -15.82
CA LEU A 93 -2.65 -19.93 -14.65
C LEU A 93 -3.38 -18.99 -13.67
N ALA A 94 -4.14 -18.03 -14.18
CA ALA A 94 -4.87 -17.09 -13.34
C ALA A 94 -6.12 -17.70 -12.69
N LYS A 95 -6.85 -18.57 -13.40
CA LYS A 95 -8.10 -19.17 -12.91
C LYS A 95 -7.90 -20.43 -12.09
N HIS A 96 -6.90 -21.24 -12.41
CA HIS A 96 -6.74 -22.59 -11.86
C HIS A 96 -5.47 -22.77 -11.03
N ALA A 97 -4.40 -22.00 -11.29
CA ALA A 97 -3.15 -22.08 -10.52
C ALA A 97 -2.98 -20.95 -9.49
N SER A 98 -3.88 -19.95 -9.49
CA SER A 98 -3.77 -18.76 -8.66
C SER A 98 -5.07 -18.46 -7.92
N LYS A 99 -4.96 -17.88 -6.72
CA LYS A 99 -6.09 -17.33 -5.98
C LYS A 99 -5.83 -15.85 -5.69
N THR A 100 -6.54 -14.99 -6.41
CA THR A 100 -6.38 -13.53 -6.32
C THR A 100 -7.63 -12.91 -5.73
N ILE A 101 -7.46 -12.10 -4.69
CA ILE A 101 -8.55 -11.49 -3.91
C ILE A 101 -8.49 -9.97 -4.12
N PRO A 102 -9.41 -9.39 -4.91
CA PRO A 102 -9.47 -7.93 -5.06
C PRO A 102 -10.05 -7.29 -3.80
N VAL A 103 -9.60 -6.07 -3.50
CA VAL A 103 -10.16 -5.22 -2.46
C VAL A 103 -10.39 -3.84 -3.05
N TYR A 104 -11.63 -3.36 -3.02
CA TYR A 104 -11.98 -2.01 -3.43
C TYR A 104 -11.98 -1.09 -2.20
N MET A 105 -11.15 -0.06 -2.22
CA MET A 105 -10.97 0.87 -1.10
C MET A 105 -11.30 2.30 -1.54
N PRO A 106 -12.52 2.81 -1.29
CA PRO A 106 -12.93 4.13 -1.77
C PRO A 106 -12.09 5.29 -1.21
N TYR A 107 -11.42 5.08 -0.07
CA TYR A 107 -10.68 6.12 0.66
C TYR A 107 -9.16 5.86 0.75
N ILE A 108 -8.62 4.92 -0.03
CA ILE A 108 -7.18 4.60 0.05
C ILE A 108 -6.28 5.79 -0.30
N THR A 109 -6.74 6.70 -1.16
CA THR A 109 -6.01 7.91 -1.57
C THR A 109 -6.33 9.14 -0.71
N SER A 110 -7.23 9.02 0.27
CA SER A 110 -7.82 10.19 0.95
C SER A 110 -6.82 11.04 1.75
N TYR A 111 -5.70 10.47 2.21
CA TYR A 111 -4.66 11.25 2.91
C TYR A 111 -4.00 12.32 2.02
N PHE A 112 -4.04 12.16 0.70
CA PHE A 112 -3.36 13.04 -0.26
C PHE A 112 -4.32 13.94 -1.03
N MET A 113 -5.59 14.01 -0.62
CA MET A 113 -6.51 14.99 -1.18
C MET A 113 -5.98 16.40 -0.91
N THR A 114 -6.20 17.30 -1.87
CA THR A 114 -5.89 18.72 -1.70
C THR A 114 -6.58 19.23 -0.44
N HIS A 115 -5.82 19.90 0.41
CA HIS A 115 -6.32 20.44 1.67
C HIS A 115 -5.71 21.82 1.93
N ALA A 116 -6.37 22.57 2.80
CA ALA A 116 -5.90 23.82 3.37
C ALA A 116 -5.51 23.64 4.84
N ILE A 117 -4.75 24.60 5.36
CA ILE A 117 -4.51 24.70 6.80
C ILE A 117 -5.85 24.84 7.52
N GLY A 118 -6.10 23.96 8.48
CA GLY A 118 -7.36 23.91 9.23
C GLY A 118 -8.33 22.80 8.81
N ASP A 119 -8.11 22.16 7.65
CA ASP A 119 -8.93 20.99 7.23
C ASP A 119 -8.68 19.77 8.11
N ARG A 120 -7.51 19.70 8.74
CA ARG A 120 -7.13 18.70 9.74
C ARG A 120 -7.13 19.35 11.14
N PRO A 121 -7.74 18.73 12.17
CA PRO A 121 -7.66 19.24 13.53
C PRO A 121 -6.25 19.05 14.10
N LEU A 122 -5.80 20.00 14.91
CA LEU A 122 -4.60 19.81 15.75
C LEU A 122 -4.74 18.54 16.59
N VAL A 123 -3.60 17.88 16.86
CA VAL A 123 -3.54 16.70 17.74
C VAL A 123 -4.28 16.94 19.06
N VAL A 124 -4.03 18.07 19.71
CA VAL A 124 -4.87 18.59 20.80
C VAL A 124 -5.36 19.99 20.41
N PRO A 125 -6.65 20.15 20.09
CA PRO A 125 -7.20 21.46 19.75
C PRO A 125 -7.03 22.48 20.88
N HIS A 126 -6.93 23.76 20.51
CA HIS A 126 -6.81 24.86 21.48
C HIS A 126 -7.93 24.78 22.54
N GLN A 127 -7.56 24.95 23.81
CA GLN A 127 -8.45 24.83 24.99
C GLN A 127 -9.06 23.45 25.23
N SER A 128 -8.73 22.42 24.44
CA SER A 128 -9.17 21.05 24.73
C SER A 128 -8.63 20.59 26.09
N GLN A 129 -9.50 20.01 26.92
CA GLN A 129 -9.15 19.53 28.26
C GLN A 129 -8.92 18.01 28.29
N ASN A 130 -9.65 17.27 27.46
CA ASN A 130 -9.72 15.81 27.50
C ASN A 130 -9.98 15.16 26.13
N LEU A 131 -9.84 15.92 25.04
CA LEU A 131 -10.03 15.44 23.67
C LEU A 131 -8.75 15.60 22.85
N ALA A 132 -8.38 14.57 22.12
CA ALA A 132 -7.32 14.60 21.13
C ALA A 132 -7.74 13.88 19.84
N PHE A 133 -7.14 14.29 18.72
CA PHE A 133 -7.22 13.61 17.43
C PHE A 133 -5.87 12.97 17.13
N ILE A 134 -5.88 11.69 16.74
CA ILE A 134 -4.67 10.94 16.39
C ILE A 134 -4.82 10.33 14.99
N GLY A 135 -3.69 9.94 14.42
CA GLY A 135 -3.63 9.32 13.09
C GLY A 135 -3.42 10.33 11.97
N ASN A 136 -3.44 9.82 10.74
CA ASN A 136 -2.99 10.52 9.54
C ASN A 136 -3.90 11.67 9.06
N PHE A 137 -5.02 11.92 9.74
CA PHE A 137 -5.87 13.10 9.51
C PHE A 137 -5.78 14.14 10.63
N ALA A 138 -4.93 13.95 11.64
CA ALA A 138 -4.59 15.00 12.61
C ALA A 138 -3.43 15.86 12.08
N GLU A 139 -3.32 17.09 12.59
CA GLU A 139 -2.34 18.09 12.17
C GLU A 139 -1.18 18.18 13.18
N THR A 140 0.06 18.01 12.69
CA THR A 140 1.32 18.25 13.41
C THR A 140 2.40 18.71 12.42
N GLU A 141 3.46 19.35 12.91
CA GLU A 141 4.44 20.03 12.06
C GLU A 141 5.34 19.06 11.28
N ARG A 142 5.63 19.40 10.01
CA ARG A 142 6.62 18.80 9.08
C ARG A 142 6.44 17.32 8.70
N ASP A 143 5.86 16.49 9.56
CA ASP A 143 5.82 15.04 9.36
C ASP A 143 4.88 14.64 8.19
N THR A 144 5.08 13.44 7.65
CA THR A 144 4.41 12.95 6.44
C THR A 144 3.35 11.91 6.74
N VAL A 145 2.13 12.15 6.24
CA VAL A 145 1.01 11.19 6.29
C VAL A 145 1.23 10.02 5.32
N PHE A 146 0.32 9.03 5.34
CA PHE A 146 0.50 7.71 4.71
C PHE A 146 1.68 6.93 5.32
N THR A 147 1.97 7.18 6.60
CA THR A 147 3.04 6.48 7.32
C THR A 147 2.54 5.95 8.65
N THR A 148 3.18 4.86 9.11
CA THR A 148 2.98 4.37 10.48
C THR A 148 3.59 5.34 11.49
N GLU A 149 4.71 5.99 11.13
CA GLU A 149 5.40 6.97 11.99
C GLU A 149 4.46 8.12 12.40
N TYR A 150 3.74 8.72 11.46
CA TYR A 150 2.79 9.79 11.75
C TYR A 150 1.70 9.36 12.74
N SER A 151 1.23 8.11 12.63
CA SER A 151 0.26 7.55 13.57
C SER A 151 0.84 7.45 14.98
N VAL A 152 2.10 7.00 15.10
CA VAL A 152 2.80 6.88 16.39
C VAL A 152 3.11 8.25 16.97
N ARG A 153 3.59 9.20 16.15
CA ARG A 153 3.86 10.59 16.54
C ARG A 153 2.62 11.25 17.13
N THR A 154 1.53 11.28 16.37
CA THR A 154 0.29 11.96 16.82
C THR A 154 -0.28 11.30 18.08
N ALA A 155 -0.14 9.98 18.25
CA ALA A 155 -0.48 9.31 19.49
C ALA A 155 0.43 9.74 20.66
N MET A 156 1.75 9.81 20.45
CA MET A 156 2.71 10.27 21.46
C MET A 156 2.44 11.71 21.87
N GLU A 157 2.23 12.61 20.90
CA GLU A 157 1.91 14.02 21.12
C GLU A 157 0.61 14.19 21.89
N ALA A 158 -0.45 13.49 21.53
CA ALA A 158 -1.74 13.53 22.23
C ALA A 158 -1.60 13.14 23.70
N VAL A 159 -0.97 11.99 23.96
CA VAL A 159 -0.80 11.45 25.33
C VAL A 159 0.04 12.39 26.17
N TYR A 160 1.13 12.95 25.61
CA TYR A 160 2.04 13.84 26.33
C TYR A 160 1.37 15.17 26.67
N GLN A 161 0.64 15.77 25.72
CA GLN A 161 -0.03 17.04 25.92
C GLN A 161 -1.19 16.95 26.92
N LEU A 162 -2.04 15.91 26.82
CA LEU A 162 -3.19 15.77 27.72
C LEU A 162 -2.80 15.39 29.15
N LEU A 163 -1.72 14.64 29.33
CA LEU A 163 -1.26 14.19 30.66
C LEU A 163 -0.12 15.02 31.24
N ASN A 164 0.33 16.06 30.55
CA ASN A 164 1.48 16.88 30.93
C ASN A 164 2.72 16.04 31.28
N ILE A 165 3.06 15.09 30.40
CA ILE A 165 4.23 14.22 30.61
C ILE A 165 5.50 15.04 30.46
N ASP A 166 6.32 15.09 31.51
CA ASP A 166 7.58 15.86 31.55
C ASP A 166 8.73 15.10 30.86
N ARG A 167 8.62 14.94 29.54
CA ARG A 167 9.66 14.36 28.67
C ARG A 167 9.54 14.91 27.25
N GLY A 168 10.68 15.14 26.60
CA GLY A 168 10.71 15.58 25.20
C GLY A 168 10.17 14.53 24.21
N ILE A 169 9.50 15.02 23.17
CA ILE A 169 9.08 14.24 22.00
C ILE A 169 10.16 14.44 20.91
N PRO A 170 10.63 13.39 20.22
CA PRO A 170 11.58 13.55 19.13
C PRO A 170 10.96 14.36 17.98
N GLU A 171 11.65 15.42 17.56
CA GLU A 171 11.25 16.18 16.37
C GLU A 171 11.34 15.30 15.11
N VAL A 172 10.70 15.74 14.02
CA VAL A 172 10.94 15.18 12.69
C VAL A 172 12.43 15.38 12.36
N ILE A 173 13.06 14.33 11.84
CA ILE A 173 14.51 14.31 11.55
C ILE A 173 14.97 15.59 10.81
N ASN A 174 16.13 16.11 11.19
CA ASN A 174 16.65 17.40 10.74
C ASN A 174 17.51 17.31 9.46
N SER A 175 17.11 16.48 8.50
CA SER A 175 17.86 16.24 7.27
C SER A 175 17.68 17.30 6.16
N THR A 176 16.84 18.32 6.39
CA THR A 176 16.46 19.38 5.44
C THR A 176 16.81 20.76 5.95
#